data_AF-A0A937B8Q6-F1
#
_entry.id   AF-A0A937B8Q6-F1
#
_cell.length_a   1.000
_cell.length_b   1.000
_cell.length_c   1.000
_cell.angle_alpha   90.00
_cell.angle_beta   90.00
_cell.angle_gamma   90.00
#
_symmetry.space_group_name_H-M   'P 1'
#
loop_
_entity.id
_entity.type
_entity.pdbx_description
1 polymer ?
#
loop_
_entity_poly.entity_id
_entity_poly.type
_entity_poly.pdbx_seq_one_letter_code
_entity_poly.pdbx_strand_id
1 'polypeptide(L)'
;MRNSIKSLQNSDDKAAKQYLSDAIYFRTKREKQFKSQNHFALKLETLEGLASYTGYKLSAHKDLYRMAILELNGRENPTGLNRSFAYATGLAYGLLFDHFQVKWRTDLKHIYSFSDIYKQQKIFTQSKHSKVEAIKQRNKYYEIEREESKRKLTNDSIRQFYKNIFVKQPVLVVHRDTSDKTYYMSYDMNSTFTLGKEGIVYSAISSVSTNPFVFGNFKTTGETQIGKTGILITSDFEKLTFPKPIKIEGNIITGENYIIELNKAWTVKQIDKKGNLEIVKK
;
A
#
# COMPACT_ATOMS: atom_id res chain seq x y z
N MET A 1 -13.85 -5.98 -12.52
CA MET A 1 -12.88 -5.47 -13.50
C MET A 1 -12.24 -6.57 -14.33
N ARG A 2 -11.56 -7.55 -13.72
CA ARG A 2 -10.93 -8.69 -14.42
C ARG A 2 -11.83 -9.38 -15.45
N ASN A 3 -13.09 -9.67 -15.10
CA ASN A 3 -14.03 -10.30 -16.03
C ASN A 3 -14.32 -9.45 -17.27
N SER A 4 -14.31 -8.11 -17.14
CA SER A 4 -14.48 -7.18 -18.27
C SER A 4 -13.29 -7.27 -19.24
N ILE A 5 -12.06 -7.22 -18.72
CA ILE A 5 -10.84 -7.38 -19.53
C ILE A 5 -10.78 -8.77 -20.20
N LYS A 6 -11.10 -9.84 -19.47
CA LYS A 6 -11.18 -11.20 -20.04
C LYS A 6 -12.20 -11.29 -21.17
N SER A 7 -13.33 -10.60 -21.05
CA SER A 7 -14.35 -10.57 -22.10
C SER A 7 -13.82 -9.88 -23.36
N LEU A 8 -13.04 -8.80 -23.23
CA LEU A 8 -12.37 -8.17 -24.36
C LEU A 8 -11.33 -9.07 -25.04
N GLN A 9 -10.55 -9.84 -24.27
CA GLN A 9 -9.62 -10.84 -24.85
C GLN A 9 -10.34 -11.89 -25.69
N ASN A 10 -11.59 -12.20 -25.35
CA ASN A 10 -12.44 -13.13 -26.08
C ASN A 10 -13.36 -12.44 -27.11
N SER A 11 -13.10 -11.15 -27.41
CA SER A 11 -13.88 -10.33 -28.35
C SER A 11 -15.38 -10.22 -28.02
N ASP A 12 -15.75 -10.32 -26.73
CA ASP A 12 -17.12 -10.15 -26.25
C ASP A 12 -17.31 -8.76 -25.60
N ASP A 13 -17.55 -7.77 -26.46
CA ASP A 13 -17.80 -6.38 -26.07
C ASP A 13 -19.04 -6.22 -25.20
N LYS A 14 -20.07 -7.05 -25.41
CA LYS A 14 -21.33 -6.99 -24.67
C LYS A 14 -21.10 -7.43 -23.22
N ALA A 15 -20.43 -8.56 -23.01
CA ALA A 15 -20.06 -9.02 -21.68
C ALA A 15 -19.06 -8.06 -21.03
N ALA A 16 -18.10 -7.53 -21.78
CA ALA A 16 -17.14 -6.55 -21.27
C ALA A 16 -17.84 -5.31 -20.69
N LYS A 17 -18.79 -4.72 -21.44
CA LYS A 17 -19.61 -3.58 -20.97
C LYS A 17 -20.43 -3.94 -19.72
N GLN A 18 -21.04 -5.12 -19.68
CA GLN A 18 -21.80 -5.58 -18.51
C GLN A 18 -20.90 -5.68 -17.27
N TYR A 19 -19.74 -6.32 -17.36
CA TYR A 19 -18.81 -6.46 -16.23
C TYR A 19 -18.17 -5.12 -15.81
N LEU A 20 -18.00 -4.18 -16.75
CA LEU A 20 -17.55 -2.83 -16.44
C LEU A 20 -18.63 -2.07 -15.64
N SER A 21 -19.89 -2.16 -16.06
CA SER A 21 -21.02 -1.60 -15.32
C SER A 21 -21.14 -2.17 -13.90
N ASP A 22 -20.99 -3.49 -13.76
CA ASP A 22 -20.98 -4.18 -12.47
C ASP A 22 -19.81 -3.68 -11.59
N ALA A 23 -18.62 -3.47 -12.16
CA ALA A 23 -17.47 -2.93 -11.44
C ALA A 23 -17.69 -1.48 -10.96
N ILE A 24 -18.30 -0.63 -11.80
CA ILE A 24 -18.66 0.75 -11.45
C ILE A 24 -19.74 0.78 -10.36
N TYR A 25 -20.67 -0.17 -10.36
CA TYR A 25 -21.65 -0.32 -9.29
C TYR A 25 -20.97 -0.54 -7.93
N PHE A 26 -20.09 -1.53 -7.81
CA PHE A 26 -19.36 -1.80 -6.56
C PHE A 26 -18.45 -0.63 -6.17
N ARG A 27 -17.76 -0.02 -7.14
CA ARG A 27 -16.92 1.16 -6.90
C ARG A 27 -17.73 2.33 -6.35
N THR A 28 -18.87 2.64 -6.93
CA THR A 28 -19.76 3.72 -6.46
C THR A 28 -20.27 3.47 -5.05
N LYS A 29 -20.59 2.20 -4.72
CA LYS A 29 -20.99 1.82 -3.35
C LYS A 29 -19.84 2.05 -2.35
N ARG A 30 -18.62 1.62 -2.68
CA ARG A 30 -17.41 1.86 -1.87
C ARG A 30 -17.15 3.35 -1.69
N GLU A 31 -17.21 4.12 -2.77
CA GLU A 31 -17.00 5.57 -2.75
C GLU A 31 -18.03 6.27 -1.86
N LYS A 32 -19.30 5.86 -1.90
CA LYS A 32 -20.32 6.42 -1.01
C LYS A 32 -20.03 6.11 0.47
N GLN A 33 -19.55 4.90 0.77
CA GLN A 33 -19.23 4.48 2.13
C GLN A 33 -18.00 5.20 2.70
N PHE A 34 -16.99 5.46 1.89
CA PHE A 34 -15.70 6.07 2.31
C PHE A 34 -15.52 7.49 1.76
N LYS A 35 -16.59 8.30 1.82
CA LYS A 35 -16.65 9.61 1.16
C LYS A 35 -15.49 10.53 1.52
N SER A 36 -15.09 10.58 2.79
CA SER A 36 -14.00 11.44 3.27
C SER A 36 -12.60 10.96 2.88
N GLN A 37 -12.43 9.67 2.54
CA GLN A 37 -11.14 9.11 2.14
C GLN A 37 -10.96 9.02 0.61
N ASN A 38 -12.05 9.16 -0.16
CA ASN A 38 -12.01 9.01 -1.62
C ASN A 38 -10.99 9.91 -2.31
N HIS A 39 -10.82 11.14 -1.83
CA HIS A 39 -9.88 12.08 -2.44
C HIS A 39 -8.46 11.51 -2.52
N PHE A 40 -8.00 10.81 -1.47
CA PHE A 40 -6.68 10.17 -1.47
C PHE A 40 -6.59 9.01 -2.46
N ALA A 41 -7.64 8.22 -2.59
CA ALA A 41 -7.71 7.13 -3.55
C ALA A 41 -7.68 7.66 -5.01
N LEU A 42 -8.43 8.72 -5.29
CA LEU A 42 -8.45 9.36 -6.61
C LEU A 42 -7.11 10.02 -6.95
N LYS A 43 -6.48 10.70 -5.98
CA LYS A 43 -5.15 11.28 -6.16
C LYS A 43 -4.13 10.20 -6.49
N LEU A 44 -4.18 9.06 -5.80
CA LEU A 44 -3.30 7.92 -6.08
C LEU A 44 -3.56 7.31 -7.46
N GLU A 45 -4.82 7.11 -7.86
CA GLU A 45 -5.14 6.64 -9.22
C GLU A 45 -4.72 7.64 -10.30
N THR A 46 -4.84 8.94 -10.04
CA THR A 46 -4.40 9.99 -10.97
C THR A 46 -2.89 9.96 -11.17
N LEU A 47 -2.12 9.73 -10.10
CA LEU A 47 -0.65 9.68 -10.18
C LEU A 47 -0.15 8.31 -10.64
N GLU A 48 -0.37 7.27 -9.83
CA GLU A 48 0.18 5.93 -10.06
C GLU A 48 -0.56 5.19 -11.17
N GLY A 49 -1.89 5.37 -11.25
CA GLY A 49 -2.70 4.70 -12.27
C GLY A 49 -2.43 5.23 -13.67
N LEU A 50 -2.29 6.55 -13.83
CA LEU A 50 -1.92 7.14 -15.11
C LEU A 50 -0.49 6.79 -15.52
N ALA A 51 0.46 6.82 -14.57
CA ALA A 51 1.84 6.41 -14.82
C ALA A 51 1.91 4.94 -15.26
N SER A 52 1.23 4.05 -14.53
CA SER A 52 1.16 2.62 -14.86
C SER A 52 0.57 2.39 -16.25
N TYR A 53 -0.59 2.99 -16.52
CA TYR A 53 -1.23 2.92 -17.84
C TYR A 53 -0.29 3.36 -18.96
N THR A 54 0.36 4.51 -18.79
CA THR A 54 1.28 5.09 -19.77
C THR A 54 2.49 4.19 -20.00
N GLY A 55 3.11 3.69 -18.93
CA GLY A 55 4.25 2.78 -19.01
C GLY A 55 3.92 1.51 -19.79
N TYR A 56 2.78 0.89 -19.53
CA TYR A 56 2.34 -0.28 -20.29
C TYR A 56 2.02 0.03 -21.74
N LYS A 57 1.34 1.15 -22.03
CA LYS A 57 1.04 1.57 -23.41
C LYS A 57 2.27 1.85 -24.26
N LEU A 58 3.33 2.38 -23.66
CA LEU A 58 4.59 2.69 -24.34
C LEU A 58 5.59 1.52 -24.31
N SER A 59 5.25 0.43 -23.60
CA SER A 59 6.09 -0.77 -23.53
C SER A 59 6.02 -1.61 -24.81
N ALA A 60 6.94 -2.58 -24.93
CA ALA A 60 6.94 -3.57 -26.01
C ALA A 60 5.96 -4.74 -25.77
N HIS A 61 5.08 -4.68 -24.75
CA HIS A 61 4.13 -5.75 -24.48
C HIS A 61 3.07 -5.86 -25.58
N LYS A 62 3.02 -7.02 -26.24
CA LYS A 62 2.06 -7.30 -27.32
C LYS A 62 0.62 -7.47 -26.84
N ASP A 63 0.43 -8.09 -25.67
CA ASP A 63 -0.88 -8.34 -25.08
C ASP A 63 -1.07 -7.53 -23.79
N LEU A 64 -1.57 -6.31 -23.94
CA LEU A 64 -1.82 -5.40 -22.82
C LEU A 64 -2.98 -5.87 -21.93
N TYR A 65 -3.94 -6.62 -22.46
CA TYR A 65 -5.04 -7.17 -21.66
C TYR A 65 -4.55 -8.27 -20.71
N ARG A 66 -3.61 -9.11 -21.17
CA ARG A 66 -2.94 -10.08 -20.29
C ARG A 66 -2.17 -9.38 -19.17
N MET A 67 -1.45 -8.31 -19.48
CA MET A 67 -0.75 -7.52 -18.46
C MET A 67 -1.73 -6.91 -17.45
N ALA A 68 -2.87 -6.38 -17.91
CA ALA A 68 -3.91 -5.87 -17.02
C ALA A 68 -4.50 -6.95 -16.10
N ILE A 69 -4.68 -8.18 -16.60
CA ILE A 69 -5.14 -9.30 -15.77
C ILE A 69 -4.08 -9.70 -14.73
N LEU A 70 -2.81 -9.72 -15.10
CA LEU A 70 -1.71 -10.02 -14.17
C LEU A 70 -1.64 -8.98 -13.05
N GLU A 71 -1.72 -7.69 -13.40
CA GLU A 71 -1.75 -6.61 -12.39
C GLU A 71 -2.96 -6.76 -11.47
N LEU A 72 -4.16 -6.95 -12.03
CA LEU A 72 -5.37 -7.14 -11.22
C LEU A 72 -5.25 -8.34 -10.26
N ASN A 73 -4.75 -9.48 -10.74
CA ASN A 73 -4.54 -10.66 -9.90
C ASN A 73 -3.50 -10.41 -8.81
N GLY A 74 -2.39 -9.73 -9.13
CA GLY A 74 -1.33 -9.42 -8.17
C GLY A 74 -1.81 -8.53 -7.01
N ARG A 75 -2.84 -7.71 -7.22
CA ARG A 75 -3.41 -6.85 -6.15
C ARG A 75 -4.60 -7.47 -5.42
N GLU A 76 -5.12 -8.63 -5.83
CA GLU A 76 -6.21 -9.33 -5.13
C GLU A 76 -5.71 -10.14 -3.91
N ASN A 77 -4.42 -10.47 -3.84
CA ASN A 77 -3.82 -11.24 -2.74
C ASN A 77 -2.61 -10.53 -2.10
N PRO A 78 -2.75 -9.30 -1.57
CA PRO A 78 -1.61 -8.63 -0.98
C PRO A 78 -1.30 -9.20 0.42
N THR A 79 -0.02 -9.28 0.77
CA THR A 79 0.45 -9.65 2.13
C THR A 79 0.16 -8.57 3.19
N GLY A 80 -0.23 -7.36 2.76
CA GLY A 80 -0.67 -6.25 3.60
C GLY A 80 -1.72 -5.37 2.90
N LEU A 81 -2.25 -4.34 3.57
CA LEU A 81 -3.28 -3.45 3.00
C LEU A 81 -2.70 -2.30 2.18
N ASN A 82 -1.56 -2.54 1.53
CA ASN A 82 -0.77 -1.47 0.92
C ASN A 82 -1.49 -0.86 -0.29
N ARG A 83 -1.25 0.43 -0.51
CA ARG A 83 -1.95 1.30 -1.46
C ARG A 83 -1.49 1.04 -2.90
N SER A 84 -1.70 -0.17 -3.38
CA SER A 84 -1.15 -0.64 -4.65
C SER A 84 -2.25 -0.88 -5.70
N PHE A 85 -3.53 -0.69 -5.36
CA PHE A 85 -4.63 -0.91 -6.30
C PHE A 85 -4.58 -0.01 -7.55
N ALA A 86 -4.06 1.22 -7.39
CA ALA A 86 -4.07 2.25 -8.43
C ALA A 86 -3.33 1.84 -9.71
N TYR A 87 -2.23 1.10 -9.59
CA TYR A 87 -1.48 0.58 -10.75
C TYR A 87 -2.36 -0.35 -11.60
N ALA A 88 -3.08 -1.28 -10.95
CA ALA A 88 -3.96 -2.22 -11.62
C ALA A 88 -5.23 -1.56 -12.18
N THR A 89 -5.86 -0.66 -11.42
CA THR A 89 -7.08 0.01 -11.87
C THR A 89 -6.80 1.02 -12.98
N GLY A 90 -5.71 1.78 -12.89
CA GLY A 90 -5.26 2.71 -13.93
C GLY A 90 -5.08 2.03 -15.28
N LEU A 91 -4.32 0.94 -15.31
CA LEU A 91 -4.14 0.13 -16.51
C LEU A 91 -5.47 -0.41 -17.05
N ALA A 92 -6.26 -1.07 -16.21
CA ALA A 92 -7.48 -1.73 -16.62
C ALA A 92 -8.54 -0.77 -17.17
N TYR A 93 -8.84 0.33 -16.45
CA TYR A 93 -9.79 1.34 -16.92
C TYR A 93 -9.29 2.03 -18.19
N GLY A 94 -8.01 2.38 -18.26
CA GLY A 94 -7.45 3.04 -19.43
C GLY A 94 -7.56 2.19 -20.70
N LEU A 95 -7.29 0.89 -20.61
CA LEU A 95 -7.46 -0.04 -21.74
C LEU A 95 -8.93 -0.22 -22.14
N LEU A 96 -9.84 -0.34 -21.16
CA LEU A 96 -11.28 -0.45 -21.45
C LEU A 96 -11.81 0.80 -22.14
N PHE A 97 -11.41 1.98 -21.65
CA PHE A 97 -11.84 3.25 -22.21
C PHE A 97 -11.27 3.46 -23.61
N ASP A 98 -10.04 3.04 -23.88
CA ASP A 98 -9.48 3.04 -25.24
C ASP A 98 -10.20 2.11 -26.18
N HIS A 99 -10.45 0.87 -25.75
CA HIS A 99 -11.19 -0.10 -26.55
C HIS A 99 -12.55 0.46 -26.98
N PHE A 100 -13.26 1.08 -26.04
CA PHE A 100 -14.57 1.69 -26.29
C PHE A 100 -14.52 3.13 -26.83
N GLN A 101 -13.35 3.61 -27.27
CA GLN A 101 -13.17 4.94 -27.88
C GLN A 101 -13.66 6.11 -26.99
N VAL A 102 -13.56 5.95 -25.68
CA VAL A 102 -13.88 7.00 -24.70
C VAL A 102 -12.74 8.02 -24.68
N LYS A 103 -13.06 9.30 -24.88
CA LYS A 103 -12.10 10.41 -24.79
C LYS A 103 -11.78 10.76 -23.34
N TRP A 104 -11.14 9.86 -22.60
CA TRP A 104 -10.92 10.00 -21.16
C TRP A 104 -9.68 10.81 -20.76
N ARG A 105 -8.79 11.13 -21.70
CA ARG A 105 -7.50 11.81 -21.46
C ARG A 105 -7.53 13.33 -21.60
N THR A 106 -8.70 13.94 -21.74
CA THR A 106 -8.81 15.35 -22.13
C THR A 106 -8.55 16.33 -20.99
N ASP A 107 -8.60 15.89 -19.72
CA ASP A 107 -8.34 16.74 -18.54
C ASP A 107 -7.56 16.00 -17.44
N LEU A 108 -6.37 15.49 -17.79
CA LEU A 108 -5.50 14.79 -16.83
C LEU A 108 -4.67 15.74 -15.94
N LYS A 109 -4.86 17.06 -16.07
CA LYS A 109 -4.18 18.07 -15.24
C LYS A 109 -4.76 18.16 -13.83
N HIS A 110 -5.96 17.61 -13.63
CA HIS A 110 -6.67 17.58 -12.36
C HIS A 110 -6.85 16.14 -11.87
N ILE A 111 -7.22 16.00 -10.59
CA ILE A 111 -7.61 14.70 -10.04
C ILE A 111 -8.87 14.24 -10.76
N TYR A 112 -8.78 13.10 -11.46
CA TYR A 112 -9.90 12.54 -12.22
C TYR A 112 -10.51 11.31 -11.52
N SER A 113 -11.69 10.92 -11.99
CA SER A 113 -12.46 9.79 -11.49
C SER A 113 -12.93 8.93 -12.64
N PHE A 114 -12.45 7.68 -12.73
CA PHE A 114 -12.94 6.73 -13.72
C PHE A 114 -14.44 6.47 -13.58
N SER A 115 -14.99 6.54 -12.35
CA SER A 115 -16.43 6.47 -12.10
C SER A 115 -17.18 7.59 -12.82
N ASP A 116 -16.68 8.82 -12.76
CA ASP A 116 -17.36 9.98 -13.32
C ASP A 116 -17.18 10.08 -14.83
N ILE A 117 -15.98 9.73 -15.33
CA ILE A 117 -15.74 9.56 -16.77
C ILE A 117 -16.71 8.54 -17.35
N TYR A 118 -16.87 7.37 -16.70
CA TYR A 118 -17.80 6.33 -17.13
C TYR A 118 -19.25 6.82 -17.19
N LYS A 119 -19.73 7.50 -16.13
CA LYS A 119 -21.12 7.99 -16.05
C LYS A 119 -21.48 9.00 -17.13
N GLN A 120 -20.50 9.73 -17.65
CA GLN A 120 -20.70 10.70 -18.73
C GLN A 120 -20.86 10.05 -20.11
N GLN A 121 -20.52 8.76 -20.27
CA GLN A 121 -20.55 8.11 -21.58
C GLN A 121 -21.90 7.50 -21.90
N LYS A 122 -22.54 7.98 -22.97
CA LYS A 122 -23.78 7.40 -23.51
C LYS A 122 -23.62 5.96 -24.00
N ILE A 123 -22.42 5.54 -24.39
CA ILE A 123 -22.18 4.15 -24.84
C ILE A 123 -22.28 3.12 -23.71
N PHE A 124 -22.29 3.58 -22.45
CA PHE A 124 -22.43 2.76 -21.25
C PHE A 124 -23.79 2.96 -20.56
N THR A 125 -24.73 3.73 -21.14
CA THR A 125 -26.07 3.86 -20.56
C THR A 125 -26.73 2.48 -20.47
N GLN A 126 -27.20 2.16 -19.27
CA GLN A 126 -27.56 0.82 -18.86
C GLN A 126 -28.72 0.23 -19.68
N SER A 127 -28.54 -1.01 -20.16
CA SER A 127 -29.67 -1.95 -20.21
C SER A 127 -30.23 -2.05 -18.78
N LYS A 128 -31.56 -2.00 -18.61
CA LYS A 128 -32.29 -2.07 -17.32
C LYS A 128 -31.43 -2.63 -16.18
N HIS A 129 -31.20 -1.84 -15.13
CA HIS A 129 -30.38 -2.23 -13.98
C HIS A 129 -30.62 -3.70 -13.62
N SER A 130 -29.57 -4.53 -13.76
CA SER A 130 -29.62 -5.88 -13.24
C SER A 130 -29.97 -5.80 -11.75
N LYS A 131 -30.86 -6.68 -11.27
CA LYS A 131 -31.12 -6.81 -9.83
C LYS A 131 -29.78 -6.98 -9.11
N VAL A 132 -29.60 -6.31 -7.96
CA VAL A 132 -28.33 -6.28 -7.20
C VAL A 132 -27.79 -7.69 -6.97
N GLU A 133 -28.68 -8.65 -6.69
CA GLU A 133 -28.31 -10.05 -6.47
C GLU A 133 -27.68 -10.70 -7.71
N ALA A 134 -28.18 -10.41 -8.91
CA ALA A 134 -27.58 -10.92 -10.14
C ALA A 134 -26.17 -10.34 -10.36
N ILE A 135 -25.94 -9.07 -10.01
CA ILE A 135 -24.60 -8.45 -10.06
C ILE A 135 -23.65 -9.17 -9.09
N LYS A 136 -24.11 -9.43 -7.86
CA LYS A 136 -23.31 -10.14 -6.84
C LYS A 136 -22.92 -11.56 -7.29
N GLN A 137 -23.89 -12.33 -7.75
CA GLN A 137 -23.68 -13.72 -8.19
C GLN A 137 -22.69 -13.80 -9.36
N ARG A 138 -22.89 -12.97 -10.40
CA ARG A 138 -22.03 -12.94 -11.59
C ARG A 138 -20.57 -12.57 -11.29
N ASN A 139 -20.33 -11.85 -10.19
CA ASN A 139 -19.02 -11.34 -9.80
C ASN A 139 -18.47 -12.01 -8.54
N LYS A 140 -18.97 -13.21 -8.17
CA LYS A 140 -18.47 -14.01 -7.04
C LYS A 140 -18.40 -13.24 -5.72
N TYR A 141 -19.32 -12.30 -5.51
CA TYR A 141 -19.29 -11.39 -4.36
C TYR A 141 -19.15 -12.12 -3.02
N TYR A 142 -19.93 -13.19 -2.79
CA TYR A 142 -19.95 -13.89 -1.51
C TYR A 142 -18.68 -14.71 -1.24
N GLU A 143 -17.95 -15.12 -2.28
CA GLU A 143 -16.63 -15.74 -2.13
C GLU A 143 -15.63 -14.68 -1.65
N ILE A 144 -15.58 -13.54 -2.33
CA ILE A 144 -14.72 -12.40 -2.00
C ILE A 144 -15.04 -11.87 -0.59
N GLU A 145 -16.31 -11.74 -0.22
CA GLU A 145 -16.72 -11.26 1.11
C GLU A 145 -16.19 -12.16 2.24
N ARG A 146 -16.21 -13.48 2.05
CA ARG A 146 -15.63 -14.43 3.03
C ARG A 146 -14.11 -14.30 3.10
N GLU A 147 -13.44 -14.14 1.97
CA GLU A 147 -11.99 -13.94 1.93
C GLU A 147 -11.57 -12.62 2.60
N GLU A 148 -12.25 -11.52 2.29
CA GLU A 148 -12.02 -10.20 2.91
C GLU A 148 -12.29 -10.23 4.42
N SER A 149 -13.30 -10.98 4.87
CA SER A 149 -13.55 -11.18 6.30
C SER A 149 -12.39 -11.89 6.99
N LYS A 150 -11.81 -12.94 6.38
CA LYS A 150 -10.61 -13.63 6.91
C LYS A 150 -9.38 -12.72 6.89
N ARG A 151 -9.17 -11.96 5.81
CA ARG A 151 -8.09 -10.96 5.70
C ARG A 151 -8.21 -9.90 6.78
N LYS A 152 -9.44 -9.44 7.09
CA LYS A 152 -9.68 -8.49 8.17
C LYS A 152 -9.27 -9.06 9.53
N LEU A 153 -9.70 -10.27 9.87
CA LEU A 153 -9.32 -10.91 11.14
C LEU A 153 -7.80 -11.03 11.29
N THR A 154 -7.12 -11.47 10.23
CA THR A 154 -5.64 -11.58 10.20
C THR A 154 -4.98 -10.22 10.44
N ASN A 155 -5.42 -9.18 9.73
CA ASN A 155 -4.89 -7.82 9.89
C ASN A 155 -5.17 -7.23 11.28
N ASP A 156 -6.31 -7.55 11.89
CA ASP A 156 -6.63 -7.10 13.25
C ASP A 156 -5.69 -7.76 14.27
N SER A 157 -5.37 -9.06 14.12
CA SER A 157 -4.38 -9.75 14.95
C SER A 157 -2.97 -9.15 14.79
N ILE A 158 -2.53 -8.90 13.55
CA ILE A 158 -1.25 -8.23 13.27
C ILE A 158 -1.21 -6.83 13.90
N ARG A 159 -2.31 -6.07 13.82
CA ARG A 159 -2.41 -4.74 14.44
C ARG A 159 -2.28 -4.82 15.95
N GLN A 160 -2.91 -5.81 16.58
CA GLN A 160 -2.80 -6.02 18.03
C GLN A 160 -1.38 -6.39 18.44
N PHE A 161 -0.72 -7.26 17.68
CA PHE A 161 0.70 -7.59 17.86
C PHE A 161 1.56 -6.32 17.85
N TYR A 162 1.44 -5.48 16.81
CA TYR A 162 2.25 -4.27 16.70
C TYR A 162 1.92 -3.21 17.77
N LYS A 163 0.65 -3.05 18.14
CA LYS A 163 0.29 -2.18 19.28
C LYS A 163 0.91 -2.68 20.58
N ASN A 164 1.02 -3.99 20.77
CA ASN A 164 1.67 -4.53 21.96
C ASN A 164 3.15 -4.13 22.01
N ILE A 165 3.92 -4.37 20.95
CA ILE A 165 5.37 -4.15 20.97
C ILE A 165 5.79 -2.68 20.86
N PHE A 166 4.99 -1.81 20.23
CA PHE A 166 5.37 -0.41 20.00
C PHE A 166 4.65 0.62 20.88
N VAL A 167 3.50 0.25 21.49
CA VAL A 167 2.69 1.20 22.27
C VAL A 167 2.58 0.79 23.73
N LYS A 168 2.47 -0.52 24.01
CA LYS A 168 2.28 -1.02 25.38
C LYS A 168 3.58 -1.38 26.08
N GLN A 169 4.52 -1.98 25.35
CA GLN A 169 5.83 -2.37 25.88
C GLN A 169 6.84 -1.22 25.81
N PRO A 170 7.90 -1.26 26.62
CA PRO A 170 8.99 -0.29 26.50
C PRO A 170 9.69 -0.42 25.14
N VAL A 171 10.16 0.69 24.61
CA VAL A 171 10.77 0.78 23.28
C VAL A 171 12.11 1.51 23.33
N LEU A 172 12.88 1.40 22.25
CA LEU A 172 14.00 2.29 21.95
C LEU A 172 13.60 3.25 20.83
N VAL A 173 13.77 4.55 21.06
CA VAL A 173 13.42 5.60 20.10
C VAL A 173 14.67 6.32 19.62
N VAL A 174 14.65 6.79 18.37
CA VAL A 174 15.59 7.81 17.88
C VAL A 174 14.86 8.81 16.98
N HIS A 175 15.21 10.08 17.16
CA HIS A 175 14.85 11.16 16.26
C HIS A 175 16.00 11.42 15.30
N ARG A 176 15.74 11.37 14.00
CA ARG A 176 16.74 11.60 12.95
C ARG A 176 16.52 12.94 12.25
N ASP A 177 17.61 13.47 11.73
CA ASP A 177 17.56 14.57 10.77
C ASP A 177 17.12 14.02 9.40
N THR A 178 16.00 14.53 8.88
CA THR A 178 15.46 14.17 7.56
C THR A 178 16.03 15.06 6.45
N SER A 179 16.74 16.13 6.80
CA SER A 179 17.45 17.00 5.84
C SER A 179 18.79 16.42 5.38
N ASP A 180 19.33 15.44 6.12
CA ASP A 180 20.54 14.72 5.74
C ASP A 180 20.31 13.82 4.52
N LYS A 181 20.87 14.25 3.39
CA LYS A 181 20.77 13.57 2.09
C LYS A 181 21.69 12.35 1.95
N THR A 182 22.56 12.10 2.94
CA THR A 182 23.51 10.98 2.96
C THR A 182 23.01 9.79 3.78
N TYR A 183 21.83 9.91 4.41
CA TYR A 183 21.23 8.84 5.19
C TYR A 183 20.16 8.12 4.38
N TYR A 184 20.52 6.96 3.85
CA TYR A 184 19.66 6.15 3.00
C TYR A 184 18.97 5.05 3.80
N MET A 185 17.72 4.76 3.45
CA MET A 185 16.97 3.63 3.97
C MET A 185 16.47 2.78 2.80
N SER A 186 16.68 1.48 2.89
CA SER A 186 16.22 0.50 1.90
C SER A 186 15.29 -0.49 2.57
N TYR A 187 14.12 -0.72 1.97
CA TYR A 187 13.06 -1.58 2.51
C TYR A 187 12.23 -2.22 1.43
N ASP A 188 11.62 -3.36 1.75
CA ASP A 188 10.62 -4.01 0.90
C ASP A 188 9.22 -3.45 1.20
N MET A 189 8.60 -2.83 0.20
CA MET A 189 7.24 -2.29 0.30
C MET A 189 6.18 -3.36 0.59
N ASN A 190 6.42 -4.63 0.22
CA ASN A 190 5.50 -5.73 0.55
C ASN A 190 5.61 -6.20 2.01
N SER A 191 6.63 -5.71 2.71
CA SER A 191 6.97 -5.99 4.10
C SER A 191 6.63 -4.80 5.01
N THR A 192 5.57 -4.07 4.68
CA THR A 192 5.10 -2.90 5.44
C THR A 192 3.68 -3.07 5.97
N PHE A 193 3.41 -2.49 7.14
CA PHE A 193 2.09 -2.49 7.78
C PHE A 193 1.74 -1.13 8.39
N THR A 194 0.64 -0.53 7.96
CA THR A 194 0.18 0.76 8.52
C THR A 194 -0.49 0.57 9.88
N LEU A 195 0.13 1.10 10.94
CA LEU A 195 -0.36 0.99 12.31
C LEU A 195 -1.42 2.05 12.66
N GLY A 196 -1.63 3.05 11.80
CA GLY A 196 -2.62 4.11 11.98
C GLY A 196 -1.92 5.44 12.09
N LYS A 197 -2.25 6.21 13.14
CA LYS A 197 -1.59 7.51 13.42
C LYS A 197 -0.16 7.34 13.94
N GLU A 198 0.16 6.14 14.43
CA GLU A 198 1.45 5.79 15.00
C GLU A 198 2.55 5.70 13.93
N GLY A 199 2.19 5.44 12.66
CA GLY A 199 3.12 5.32 11.55
C GLY A 199 3.00 4.00 10.79
N ILE A 200 4.09 3.64 10.13
CA ILE A 200 4.24 2.43 9.30
C ILE A 200 5.30 1.55 9.92
N VAL A 201 4.98 0.27 10.11
CA VAL A 201 5.95 -0.74 10.52
C VAL A 201 6.62 -1.31 9.27
N TYR A 202 7.94 -1.38 9.29
CA TYR A 202 8.77 -1.99 8.25
C TYR A 202 9.41 -3.25 8.82
N SER A 203 8.98 -4.43 8.37
CA SER A 203 9.50 -5.71 8.87
C SER A 203 10.82 -6.11 8.22
N ALA A 204 11.11 -5.59 7.02
CA ALA A 204 12.37 -5.74 6.31
C ALA A 204 12.92 -4.35 5.92
N ILE A 205 13.91 -3.85 6.67
CA ILE A 205 14.49 -2.53 6.45
C ILE A 205 15.93 -2.43 6.95
N SER A 206 16.73 -1.63 6.25
CA SER A 206 18.09 -1.27 6.63
C SER A 206 18.38 0.19 6.34
N SER A 207 19.39 0.74 7.01
CA SER A 207 19.95 2.05 6.70
C SER A 207 21.44 1.98 6.43
N VAL A 208 21.91 2.92 5.61
CA VAL A 208 23.31 3.15 5.32
C VAL A 208 23.56 4.65 5.27
N SER A 209 24.58 5.10 6.00
CA SER A 209 25.13 6.45 5.94
C SER A 209 26.62 6.41 6.22
N THR A 210 27.37 7.25 5.51
CA THR A 210 28.78 7.53 5.76
C THR A 210 28.97 8.77 6.63
N ASN A 211 27.91 9.49 6.99
CA ASN A 211 27.98 10.69 7.80
C ASN A 211 28.18 10.31 9.28
N PRO A 212 29.31 10.65 9.92
CA PRO A 212 29.56 10.28 11.31
C PRO A 212 28.69 11.04 12.32
N PHE A 213 27.96 12.07 11.88
CA PHE A 213 27.12 12.90 12.75
C PHE A 213 25.70 12.37 12.93
N VAL A 214 25.24 11.42 12.10
CA VAL A 214 23.97 10.72 12.29
C VAL A 214 24.09 9.69 13.42
N PHE A 215 22.97 9.18 13.92
CA PHE A 215 22.99 8.28 15.08
C PHE A 215 23.75 6.97 14.84
N GLY A 216 23.70 6.46 13.61
CA GLY A 216 24.32 5.19 13.26
C GLY A 216 23.60 4.51 12.10
N ASN A 217 23.99 3.27 11.81
CA ASN A 217 23.34 2.42 10.82
C ASN A 217 22.54 1.32 11.52
N PHE A 218 21.45 0.85 10.90
CA PHE A 218 20.67 -0.27 11.44
C PHE A 218 20.22 -1.22 10.35
N LYS A 219 19.86 -2.44 10.75
CA LYS A 219 19.17 -3.40 9.89
C LYS A 219 18.30 -4.33 10.72
N THR A 220 17.18 -4.74 10.15
CA THR A 220 16.43 -5.90 10.63
C THR A 220 17.23 -7.18 10.37
N THR A 221 17.11 -8.16 11.24
CA THR A 221 17.81 -9.46 11.19
C THR A 221 16.82 -10.60 11.44
N GLY A 222 17.17 -11.83 11.06
CA GLY A 222 16.32 -13.00 11.30
C GLY A 222 15.03 -12.99 10.46
N GLU A 223 13.90 -13.33 11.07
CA GLU A 223 12.60 -13.39 10.40
C GLU A 223 12.02 -11.99 10.18
N THR A 224 11.90 -11.55 8.91
CA THR A 224 11.45 -10.19 8.54
C THR A 224 10.00 -10.12 8.09
N GLN A 225 9.12 -10.99 8.61
CA GLN A 225 7.71 -11.07 8.21
C GLN A 225 6.81 -10.10 8.98
N ILE A 226 5.75 -9.64 8.33
CA ILE A 226 4.69 -8.83 8.96
C ILE A 226 4.02 -9.65 10.08
N GLY A 227 3.80 -9.03 11.23
CA GLY A 227 3.20 -9.67 12.41
C GLY A 227 4.18 -10.50 13.23
N LYS A 228 5.48 -10.46 12.91
CA LYS A 228 6.56 -11.10 13.66
C LYS A 228 7.55 -10.09 14.21
N THR A 229 7.95 -9.13 13.38
CA THR A 229 8.91 -8.10 13.77
C THR A 229 8.73 -6.81 12.99
N GLY A 230 9.56 -5.81 13.29
CA GLY A 230 9.78 -4.65 12.45
C GLY A 230 10.26 -3.44 13.22
N ILE A 231 10.34 -2.33 12.50
CA ILE A 231 10.68 -1.00 13.03
C ILE A 231 9.52 -0.07 12.67
N LEU A 232 8.96 0.62 13.66
CA LEU A 232 7.90 1.59 13.47
C LEU A 232 8.50 2.95 13.13
N ILE A 233 8.04 3.55 12.03
CA ILE A 233 8.50 4.85 11.55
C ILE A 233 7.31 5.76 11.34
N THR A 234 7.40 6.99 11.84
CA THR A 234 6.39 8.03 11.61
C THR A 234 6.32 8.40 10.12
N SER A 235 5.19 8.98 9.68
CA SER A 235 4.97 9.29 8.26
C SER A 235 5.91 10.35 7.70
N ASP A 236 6.47 11.20 8.56
CA ASP A 236 7.50 12.20 8.24
C ASP A 236 8.93 11.62 8.24
N PHE A 237 9.08 10.34 8.57
CA PHE A 237 10.37 9.64 8.72
C PHE A 237 11.30 10.21 9.80
N GLU A 238 10.83 11.12 10.66
CA GLU A 238 11.65 11.76 11.69
C GLU A 238 11.90 10.84 12.88
N LYS A 239 10.92 10.02 13.27
CA LYS A 239 11.00 9.16 14.44
C LYS A 239 11.02 7.70 14.06
N LEU A 240 12.07 7.00 14.48
CA LEU A 240 12.17 5.56 14.39
C LEU A 240 11.99 4.97 15.80
N THR A 241 11.18 3.92 15.89
CA THR A 241 10.89 3.21 17.13
C THR A 241 11.18 1.73 16.93
N PHE A 242 12.07 1.21 17.77
CA PHE A 242 12.52 -0.17 17.80
C PHE A 242 11.94 -0.86 19.06
N PRO A 243 11.67 -2.17 19.02
CA PRO A 243 11.42 -2.93 20.24
C PRO A 243 12.57 -2.78 21.24
N LYS A 244 12.32 -2.95 22.54
CA LYS A 244 13.38 -2.83 23.56
C LYS A 244 14.60 -3.71 23.21
N PRO A 245 15.84 -3.19 23.30
CA PRO A 245 17.04 -3.98 23.07
C PRO A 245 17.18 -5.12 24.08
N ILE A 246 17.75 -6.23 23.63
CA ILE A 246 18.17 -7.34 24.49
C ILE A 246 19.55 -7.01 25.09
N LYS A 247 20.42 -6.36 24.32
CA LYS A 247 21.80 -6.11 24.68
C LYS A 247 22.31 -4.78 24.10
N ILE A 248 23.13 -4.08 24.88
CA ILE A 248 23.85 -2.88 24.44
C ILE A 248 25.31 -3.06 24.86
N GLU A 249 26.22 -3.14 23.89
CA GLU A 249 27.66 -3.33 24.11
C GLU A 249 28.46 -2.34 23.28
N GLY A 250 29.10 -1.38 23.96
CA GLY A 250 29.84 -0.32 23.28
C GLY A 250 28.94 0.47 22.34
N ASN A 251 29.23 0.40 21.04
CA ASN A 251 28.44 1.06 19.99
C ASN A 251 27.42 0.14 19.32
N ILE A 252 27.28 -1.13 19.73
CA ILE A 252 26.34 -2.08 19.14
C ILE A 252 25.11 -2.26 20.04
N ILE A 253 23.93 -2.05 19.47
CA ILE A 253 22.65 -2.35 20.10
C ILE A 253 22.06 -3.56 19.39
N THR A 254 21.73 -4.61 20.14
CA THR A 254 21.12 -5.83 19.62
C THR A 254 19.72 -5.97 20.20
N GLY A 255 18.72 -5.96 19.32
CA GLY A 255 17.36 -6.41 19.61
C GLY A 255 17.13 -7.85 19.17
N GLU A 256 15.91 -8.34 19.32
CA GLU A 256 15.55 -9.71 18.91
C GLU A 256 15.72 -9.94 17.40
N ASN A 257 15.34 -8.95 16.57
CA ASN A 257 15.39 -9.02 15.11
C ASN A 257 15.91 -7.73 14.49
N TYR A 258 16.78 -7.01 15.20
CA TYR A 258 17.47 -5.87 14.64
C TYR A 258 18.83 -5.68 15.29
N ILE A 259 19.71 -5.00 14.58
CA ILE A 259 20.97 -4.51 15.10
C ILE A 259 21.13 -3.04 14.71
N ILE A 260 21.71 -2.24 15.61
CA ILE A 260 22.10 -0.86 15.37
C ILE A 260 23.58 -0.73 15.70
N GLU A 261 24.34 -0.14 14.79
CA GLU A 261 25.71 0.30 15.01
C GLU A 261 25.73 1.82 15.16
N LEU A 262 25.94 2.29 16.39
CA LEU A 262 25.99 3.70 16.74
C LEU A 262 27.30 4.37 16.30
N ASN A 263 27.20 5.62 15.88
CA ASN A 263 28.35 6.50 15.74
C ASN A 263 28.85 6.98 17.12
N LYS A 264 30.15 7.30 17.21
CA LYS A 264 30.83 7.62 18.48
C LYS A 264 30.18 8.74 19.30
N ALA A 265 29.55 9.70 18.65
CA ALA A 265 28.92 10.87 19.27
C ALA A 265 27.52 10.57 19.87
N TRP A 266 27.04 9.33 19.78
CA TRP A 266 25.71 8.95 20.22
C TRP A 266 25.75 7.91 21.33
N THR A 267 24.72 7.89 22.15
CA THR A 267 24.57 6.96 23.29
C THR A 267 23.09 6.67 23.54
N VAL A 268 22.81 5.67 24.37
CA VAL A 268 21.46 5.32 24.80
C VAL A 268 21.22 5.83 26.22
N LYS A 269 20.06 6.44 26.47
CA LYS A 269 19.61 6.85 27.81
C LYS A 269 18.23 6.28 28.10
N GLN A 270 17.98 5.95 29.37
CA GLN A 270 16.63 5.63 29.83
C GLN A 270 15.86 6.93 30.08
N ILE A 271 14.66 7.04 29.50
CA ILE A 271 13.88 8.29 29.51
C ILE A 271 12.70 8.27 30.47
N ASP A 272 12.33 7.10 31.00
CA ASP A 272 11.26 7.00 32.00
C ASP A 272 11.40 5.79 32.93
N LYS A 273 10.55 5.76 33.96
CA LYS A 273 10.46 4.64 34.92
C LYS A 273 9.90 3.35 34.32
N LYS A 274 9.27 3.41 33.14
CA LYS A 274 8.74 2.23 32.42
C LYS A 274 9.85 1.49 31.66
N GLY A 275 11.03 2.10 31.54
CA GLY A 275 12.19 1.51 30.89
C GLY A 275 12.26 1.78 29.40
N ASN A 276 11.59 2.85 28.93
CA ASN A 276 11.78 3.36 27.58
C ASN A 276 13.20 3.93 27.45
N LEU A 277 13.78 3.75 26.28
CA LEU A 277 15.13 4.17 25.94
C LEU A 277 15.10 5.14 24.76
N GLU A 278 16.09 6.01 24.71
CA GLU A 278 16.29 6.94 23.59
C GLU A 278 17.76 6.97 23.17
N ILE A 279 18.01 6.95 21.86
CA ILE A 279 19.32 7.23 21.28
C ILE A 279 19.46 8.75 21.18
N VAL A 280 20.44 9.31 21.88
CA VAL A 280 20.70 10.74 21.95
C VAL A 280 22.16 11.05 21.68
N LYS A 281 22.45 12.29 21.25
CA LYS A 281 23.83 12.78 21.22
C LYS A 281 24.39 12.82 22.65
N LYS A 282 25.66 12.48 22.79
CA LYS A 282 26.40 12.52 24.06
C LYS A 282 26.45 13.93 24.62
#